data_AF-A0A4Q9LDH7-F1
#
_entry.id   AF-A0A4Q9LDH7-F1
#
_cell.length_a   1.000
_cell.length_b   1.000
_cell.length_c   1.000
_cell.angle_alpha   90.00
_cell.angle_beta   90.00
_cell.angle_gamma   90.00
#
_symmetry.space_group_name_H-M   'P 1'
#
loop_
_entity.id
_entity.type
_entity.pdbx_description
1 polymer ?
#
loop_
_entity_poly.entity_id
_entity_poly.type
_entity_poly.pdbx_seq_one_letter_code
_entity_poly.pdbx_strand_id
1 'polypeptide(L)'
;MYLEIPYEIGENDEVKECFDKLELDIEDQRKEKVIPITSFCYNKIKEYTNVKFHPFILYFTTYICYFVYRDMQFDVKKYRPELLFNLITFGRFVEAYKTDEDIKSIIKDISFKLARYDAQRESENISERCNQIHNASEEKCNKICSNMKNSLNQDNKIDIFVLENTKFIKGYSSEASKSKISINLANATVENYFGFFLIINQRFFKGKEYRVDITRKSAINKSTISFLELKIMLEKTTGCINLFSAMIDFKSYKKIAENISEPIFRKILKVKDGFEKIYEFSGKKIPSTVRTKDSNVSLEFIENIVKRKEINL
;
A
#
# COMPACT_ATOMS: atom_id res chain seq x y z
N MET A 1 -11.83 10.97 16.82
CA MET A 1 -10.87 12.07 16.59
C MET A 1 -9.53 11.42 16.35
N TYR A 2 -8.96 11.55 15.16
CA TYR A 2 -7.62 11.00 14.84
C TYR A 2 -6.55 11.96 15.36
N LEU A 3 -5.39 11.44 15.75
CA LEU A 3 -4.30 12.24 16.27
C LEU A 3 -3.59 12.97 15.11
N GLU A 4 -3.31 14.26 15.28
CA GLU A 4 -2.56 15.06 14.30
C GLU A 4 -1.45 15.81 15.04
N ILE A 5 -0.21 15.61 14.61
CA ILE A 5 0.98 16.10 15.31
C ILE A 5 1.79 17.01 14.37
N PRO A 6 2.26 18.19 14.82
CA PRO A 6 3.23 18.98 14.08
C PRO A 6 4.50 18.17 13.79
N TYR A 7 5.18 18.47 12.69
CA TYR A 7 6.47 17.84 12.35
C TYR A 7 7.51 18.89 11.97
N GLU A 8 8.77 18.50 12.03
CA GLU A 8 9.87 19.31 11.54
C GLU A 8 9.80 19.43 10.02
N ILE A 9 9.58 20.65 9.55
CA ILE A 9 9.53 20.95 8.13
C ILE A 9 10.93 20.80 7.55
N GLY A 10 11.06 19.95 6.53
CA GLY A 10 12.27 19.78 5.75
C GLY A 10 11.91 19.28 4.36
N GLU A 11 12.68 19.72 3.36
CA GLU A 11 12.56 19.25 1.99
C GLU A 11 13.59 18.14 1.74
N ASN A 12 13.17 17.09 1.02
CA ASN A 12 14.05 16.07 0.48
C ASN A 12 14.07 16.22 -1.04
N ASP A 13 15.25 16.46 -1.60
CA ASP A 13 15.42 16.67 -3.05
C ASP A 13 14.92 15.47 -3.88
N GLU A 14 15.10 14.24 -3.38
CA GLU A 14 14.58 13.03 -4.04
C GLU A 14 13.04 13.07 -4.16
N VAL A 15 12.35 13.60 -3.15
CA VAL A 15 10.89 13.74 -3.15
C VAL A 15 10.46 14.81 -4.12
N LYS A 16 11.16 15.95 -4.15
CA LYS A 16 10.89 17.04 -5.09
C LYS A 16 11.06 16.57 -6.54
N GLU A 17 12.18 15.92 -6.85
CA GLU A 17 12.44 15.31 -8.16
C GLU A 17 11.36 14.27 -8.51
N CYS A 18 10.91 13.46 -7.55
CA CYS A 18 9.83 12.50 -7.76
C CYS A 18 8.52 13.20 -8.15
N PHE A 19 8.14 14.27 -7.44
CA PHE A 19 6.96 15.08 -7.76
C PHE A 19 7.03 15.68 -9.17
N ASP A 20 8.18 16.19 -9.58
CA ASP A 20 8.40 16.76 -10.92
C ASP A 20 8.28 15.68 -12.00
N LYS A 21 8.89 14.51 -11.77
CA LYS A 21 8.88 13.39 -12.70
C LYS A 21 7.49 12.76 -12.89
N LEU A 22 6.70 12.70 -11.82
CA LEU A 22 5.37 12.09 -11.86
C LEU A 22 4.31 12.96 -12.55
N GLU A 23 4.57 14.26 -12.76
CA GLU A 23 3.61 15.20 -13.38
C GLU A 23 2.22 15.14 -12.72
N LEU A 24 2.19 15.15 -11.39
CA LEU A 24 0.96 15.03 -10.61
C LEU A 24 0.04 16.24 -10.81
N ASP A 25 -1.26 16.00 -10.93
CA ASP A 25 -2.29 17.05 -11.08
C ASP A 25 -2.62 17.70 -9.73
N ILE A 26 -1.74 18.63 -9.33
CA ILE A 26 -1.77 19.43 -8.10
C ILE A 26 -1.36 20.87 -8.42
N GLU A 27 -2.01 21.84 -7.77
CA GLU A 27 -1.63 23.25 -7.89
C GLU A 27 -0.24 23.50 -7.27
N ASP A 28 0.58 24.32 -7.91
CA ASP A 28 1.97 24.56 -7.48
C ASP A 28 2.07 25.00 -6.01
N GLN A 29 1.23 25.94 -5.58
CA GLN A 29 1.19 26.41 -4.18
C GLN A 29 0.83 25.30 -3.18
N ARG A 30 0.05 24.31 -3.62
CA ARG A 30 -0.31 23.15 -2.78
C ARG A 30 0.79 22.11 -2.83
N LYS A 31 1.41 21.88 -4.00
CA LYS A 31 2.57 21.01 -4.20
C LYS A 31 3.71 21.38 -3.25
N GLU A 32 4.05 22.67 -3.17
CA GLU A 32 5.07 23.21 -2.26
C GLU A 32 4.82 22.86 -0.79
N LYS A 33 3.55 22.74 -0.37
CA LYS A 33 3.18 22.36 1.00
C LYS A 33 3.12 20.85 1.21
N VAL A 34 2.88 20.07 0.16
CA VAL A 34 2.82 18.61 0.22
C VAL A 34 4.22 17.98 0.19
N ILE A 35 5.19 18.63 -0.46
CA ILE A 35 6.58 18.14 -0.52
C ILE A 35 7.19 17.96 0.89
N PRO A 36 7.11 18.93 1.82
CA PRO A 36 7.68 18.76 3.16
C PRO A 36 7.07 17.62 3.97
N ILE A 37 5.73 17.46 3.97
CA ILE A 37 5.09 16.35 4.70
C ILE A 37 5.44 14.99 4.08
N THR A 38 5.55 14.94 2.75
CA THR A 38 5.98 13.73 2.04
C THR A 38 7.45 13.41 2.37
N SER A 39 8.30 14.43 2.43
CA SER A 39 9.72 14.33 2.79
C SER A 39 9.90 13.81 4.21
N PHE A 40 9.14 14.36 5.16
CA PHE A 40 9.09 13.89 6.55
C PHE A 40 8.69 12.40 6.62
N CYS A 41 7.57 12.03 5.98
CA CYS A 41 7.10 10.64 5.95
C CYS A 41 8.15 9.70 5.34
N TYR A 42 8.69 10.04 4.17
CA TYR A 42 9.70 9.23 3.48
C TYR A 42 10.97 9.06 4.31
N ASN A 43 11.51 10.13 4.88
CA ASN A 43 12.69 10.07 5.73
C ASN A 43 12.45 9.18 6.95
N LYS A 44 11.28 9.27 7.58
CA LYS A 44 10.91 8.37 8.69
C LYS A 44 10.81 6.92 8.25
N ILE A 45 10.21 6.62 7.10
CA ILE A 45 10.14 5.24 6.59
C ILE A 45 11.53 4.65 6.34
N LYS A 46 12.49 5.45 5.85
CA LYS A 46 13.88 5.01 5.63
C LYS A 46 14.56 4.52 6.91
N GLU A 47 14.21 5.06 8.08
CA GLU A 47 14.77 4.62 9.38
C GLU A 47 14.36 3.19 9.80
N TYR A 48 13.37 2.60 9.11
CA TYR A 48 12.83 1.27 9.41
C TYR A 48 12.97 0.30 8.23
N THR A 49 13.40 0.77 7.06
CA THR A 49 13.39 -0.01 5.83
C THR A 49 14.77 -0.15 5.21
N ASN A 50 14.99 -1.26 4.50
CA ASN A 50 16.25 -1.56 3.83
C ASN A 50 16.44 -0.66 2.59
N VAL A 51 17.64 -0.07 2.47
CA VAL A 51 18.02 0.88 1.40
C VAL A 51 17.74 0.37 -0.02
N LYS A 52 17.79 -0.95 -0.23
CA LYS A 52 17.46 -1.58 -1.52
C LYS A 52 16.04 -1.26 -2.01
N PHE A 53 15.11 -1.01 -1.08
CA PHE A 53 13.69 -0.75 -1.39
C PHE A 53 13.33 0.73 -1.36
N HIS A 54 14.24 1.61 -0.92
CA HIS A 54 13.98 3.05 -0.82
C HIS A 54 13.50 3.68 -2.13
N PRO A 55 14.04 3.34 -3.33
CA PRO A 55 13.52 3.89 -4.58
C PRO A 55 12.05 3.55 -4.83
N PHE A 56 11.61 2.32 -4.57
CA PHE A 56 10.20 1.95 -4.68
C PHE A 56 9.35 2.69 -3.64
N ILE A 57 9.82 2.74 -2.39
CA ILE A 57 9.14 3.40 -1.27
C ILE A 57 8.97 4.90 -1.54
N LEU A 58 9.94 5.55 -2.19
CA LEU A 58 9.89 6.96 -2.57
C LEU A 58 8.69 7.24 -3.48
N TYR A 59 8.56 6.51 -4.60
CA TYR A 59 7.44 6.70 -5.53
C TYR A 59 6.11 6.36 -4.86
N PHE A 60 6.04 5.24 -4.13
CA PHE A 60 4.81 4.82 -3.47
C PHE A 60 4.35 5.85 -2.42
N THR A 61 5.25 6.29 -1.54
CA THR A 61 4.97 7.30 -0.51
C THR A 61 4.54 8.63 -1.15
N THR A 62 5.20 9.03 -2.24
CA THR A 62 4.84 10.24 -2.99
C THR A 62 3.41 10.17 -3.52
N TYR A 63 2.98 9.03 -4.09
CA TYR A 63 1.60 8.85 -4.50
C TYR A 63 0.60 8.89 -3.34
N ILE A 64 0.88 8.20 -2.24
CA ILE A 64 -0.01 8.20 -1.08
C ILE A 64 -0.16 9.61 -0.50
N CYS A 65 0.96 10.30 -0.26
CA CYS A 65 0.93 11.66 0.27
C CYS A 65 0.30 12.65 -0.71
N TYR A 66 0.50 12.48 -2.02
CA TYR A 66 -0.24 13.23 -3.03
C TYR A 66 -1.75 13.02 -2.86
N PHE A 67 -2.26 11.78 -2.86
CA PHE A 67 -3.69 11.56 -2.74
C PHE A 67 -4.27 12.04 -1.40
N VAL A 68 -3.56 11.82 -0.30
CA VAL A 68 -4.01 12.24 1.03
C VAL A 68 -4.04 13.77 1.14
N TYR A 69 -2.94 14.44 0.78
CA TYR A 69 -2.76 15.87 1.06
C TYR A 69 -3.01 16.79 -0.15
N ARG A 70 -3.30 16.30 -1.36
CA ARG A 70 -3.57 17.16 -2.53
C ARG A 70 -4.71 18.14 -2.29
N ASP A 71 -5.78 17.69 -1.66
CA ASP A 71 -6.95 18.53 -1.40
C ASP A 71 -6.86 19.10 0.04
N MET A 72 -7.62 20.15 0.36
CA MET A 72 -7.57 20.83 1.67
C MET A 72 -8.20 20.03 2.82
N GLN A 73 -8.43 18.74 2.62
CA GLN A 73 -9.11 17.87 3.58
C GLN A 73 -8.27 17.59 4.83
N PHE A 74 -6.95 17.56 4.70
CA PHE A 74 -6.02 17.35 5.80
C PHE A 74 -5.01 18.50 5.88
N ASP A 75 -4.63 18.83 7.11
CA ASP A 75 -3.65 19.87 7.39
C ASP A 75 -2.24 19.37 7.03
N VAL A 76 -1.62 19.99 6.03
CA VAL A 76 -0.25 19.71 5.58
C VAL A 76 0.81 20.09 6.61
N LYS A 77 0.48 20.86 7.63
CA LYS A 77 1.38 21.21 8.74
C LYS A 77 1.38 20.16 9.86
N LYS A 78 0.52 19.15 9.77
CA LYS A 78 0.44 18.07 10.75
C LYS A 78 0.48 16.72 10.04
N TYR A 79 1.27 15.81 10.56
CA TYR A 79 1.20 14.42 10.11
C TYR A 79 0.21 13.64 10.96
N ARG A 80 -0.35 12.61 10.35
CA ARG A 80 -1.19 11.61 11.02
C ARG A 80 -0.31 10.42 11.42
N PRO A 81 -0.15 10.10 12.71
CA PRO A 81 0.68 8.98 13.15
C PRO A 81 0.25 7.64 12.56
N GLU A 82 -1.06 7.41 12.40
CA GLU A 82 -1.60 6.18 11.82
C GLU A 82 -1.21 6.03 10.34
N LEU A 83 -1.25 7.12 9.57
CA LEU A 83 -0.78 7.13 8.19
C LEU A 83 0.70 6.78 8.10
N LEU A 84 1.53 7.45 8.91
CA LEU A 84 2.97 7.19 8.94
C LEU A 84 3.27 5.75 9.36
N PHE A 85 2.60 5.26 10.40
CA PHE A 85 2.74 3.88 10.86
C PHE A 85 2.38 2.88 9.76
N ASN A 86 1.25 3.08 9.06
CA ASN A 86 0.83 2.18 7.98
C ASN A 86 1.78 2.22 6.78
N LEU A 87 2.38 3.38 6.48
CA LEU A 87 3.41 3.51 5.43
C LEU A 87 4.70 2.78 5.81
N ILE A 88 5.17 2.91 7.06
CA ILE A 88 6.32 2.15 7.58
C ILE A 88 6.05 0.65 7.47
N THR A 89 4.87 0.24 7.94
CA THR A 89 4.41 -1.15 7.96
C THR A 89 4.33 -1.73 6.54
N PHE A 90 3.84 -0.95 5.58
CA PHE A 90 3.84 -1.33 4.16
C PHE A 90 5.25 -1.46 3.57
N GLY A 91 6.17 -0.55 3.90
CA GLY A 91 7.58 -0.67 3.48
C GLY A 91 8.23 -1.97 3.97
N ARG A 92 8.02 -2.32 5.25
CA ARG A 92 8.47 -3.60 5.83
C ARG A 92 7.81 -4.81 5.18
N PHE A 93 6.53 -4.72 4.86
CA PHE A 93 5.81 -5.77 4.14
C PHE A 93 6.43 -6.02 2.76
N VAL A 94 6.79 -4.97 2.04
CA VAL A 94 7.46 -5.04 0.72
C VAL A 94 8.81 -5.73 0.80
N GLU A 95 9.60 -5.43 1.82
CA GLU A 95 10.83 -6.17 2.09
C GLU A 95 10.55 -7.66 2.28
N ALA A 96 9.61 -7.99 3.17
CA ALA A 96 9.29 -9.36 3.54
C ALA A 96 9.00 -10.21 2.31
N TYR A 97 8.04 -9.79 1.48
CA TYR A 97 7.60 -10.61 0.34
C TYR A 97 8.59 -10.61 -0.82
N LYS A 98 9.61 -9.76 -0.81
CA LYS A 98 10.65 -9.76 -1.85
C LYS A 98 11.89 -10.53 -1.44
N THR A 99 12.21 -10.60 -0.15
CA THR A 99 13.41 -11.28 0.34
C THR A 99 13.15 -12.69 0.84
N ASP A 100 11.99 -12.96 1.45
CA ASP A 100 11.66 -14.25 2.02
C ASP A 100 10.89 -15.10 1.00
N GLU A 101 11.45 -16.23 0.55
CA GLU A 101 10.85 -17.04 -0.52
C GLU A 101 9.49 -17.66 -0.12
N ASP A 102 9.27 -17.97 1.18
CA ASP A 102 7.97 -18.48 1.64
C ASP A 102 6.90 -17.40 1.50
N ILE A 103 7.18 -16.21 2.06
CA ILE A 103 6.25 -15.06 1.99
C ILE A 103 6.05 -14.66 0.53
N LYS A 104 7.12 -14.63 -0.27
CA LYS A 104 7.09 -14.29 -1.69
C LYS A 104 6.20 -15.22 -2.49
N SER A 105 6.31 -16.53 -2.28
CA SER A 105 5.47 -17.53 -2.96
C SER A 105 3.98 -17.29 -2.67
N ILE A 106 3.66 -17.02 -1.41
CA ILE A 106 2.30 -16.74 -0.95
C ILE A 106 1.77 -15.44 -1.55
N ILE A 107 2.54 -14.35 -1.47
CA ILE A 107 2.14 -13.06 -2.04
C ILE A 107 1.98 -13.14 -3.56
N LYS A 108 2.81 -13.92 -4.26
CA LYS A 108 2.64 -14.18 -5.70
C LYS A 108 1.34 -14.91 -6.02
N ASP A 109 1.00 -15.94 -5.24
CA ASP A 109 -0.25 -16.69 -5.41
C ASP A 109 -1.48 -15.82 -5.12
N ILE A 110 -1.44 -15.06 -4.02
CA ILE A 110 -2.49 -14.10 -3.67
C ILE A 110 -2.65 -13.05 -4.77
N SER A 111 -1.56 -12.41 -5.20
CA SER A 111 -1.61 -11.39 -6.24
C SER A 111 -2.18 -11.93 -7.55
N PHE A 112 -1.86 -13.17 -7.89
CA PHE A 112 -2.42 -13.85 -9.07
C PHE A 112 -3.92 -14.08 -8.95
N LYS A 113 -4.37 -14.64 -7.81
CA LYS A 113 -5.78 -14.91 -7.56
C LYS A 113 -6.60 -13.61 -7.53
N LEU A 114 -6.06 -12.56 -6.92
CA LEU A 114 -6.67 -11.23 -6.91
C LEU A 114 -6.76 -10.63 -8.31
N ALA A 115 -5.65 -10.64 -9.07
CA ALA A 115 -5.64 -10.13 -10.44
C ALA A 115 -6.63 -10.88 -11.36
N ARG A 116 -6.74 -12.21 -11.20
CA ARG A 116 -7.71 -13.04 -11.92
C ARG A 116 -9.15 -12.73 -11.51
N TYR A 117 -9.42 -12.59 -10.21
CA TYR A 117 -10.75 -12.26 -9.70
C TYR A 117 -11.23 -10.89 -10.22
N ASP A 118 -10.36 -9.87 -10.16
CA ASP A 118 -10.69 -8.54 -10.69
C ASP A 118 -10.91 -8.56 -12.21
N ALA A 119 -10.07 -9.30 -12.96
CA ALA A 119 -10.23 -9.41 -14.41
C ALA A 119 -11.50 -10.19 -14.81
N GLN A 120 -11.86 -11.24 -14.07
CA GLN A 120 -13.06 -12.04 -14.31
C GLN A 120 -14.34 -11.25 -14.01
N ARG A 121 -14.40 -10.49 -12.92
CA ARG A 121 -15.58 -9.63 -12.62
C ARG A 121 -15.78 -8.51 -13.62
N GLU A 122 -14.71 -7.96 -14.20
CA GLU A 122 -14.84 -7.03 -15.32
C GLU A 122 -15.43 -7.74 -16.55
N SER A 123 -15.03 -8.98 -16.80
CA SER A 123 -15.58 -9.78 -17.91
C SER A 123 -17.04 -10.16 -17.71
N GLU A 124 -17.49 -10.45 -16.48
CA GLU A 124 -18.91 -10.74 -16.16
C GLU A 124 -19.83 -9.55 -16.45
N ASN A 125 -19.33 -8.31 -16.33
CA ASN A 125 -20.06 -7.11 -16.73
C ASN A 125 -20.08 -6.87 -18.25
N ILE A 126 -19.22 -7.57 -19.01
CA ILE A 126 -19.10 -7.48 -20.46
C ILE A 126 -19.71 -8.72 -21.14
N SER A 127 -19.86 -9.83 -20.42
CA SER A 127 -20.19 -11.17 -20.94
C SER A 127 -21.67 -11.41 -21.23
N GLU A 128 -22.48 -10.36 -21.35
CA GLU A 128 -23.73 -10.48 -22.13
C GLU A 128 -23.46 -10.65 -23.64
N ARG A 129 -22.20 -10.58 -24.11
CA ARG A 129 -21.86 -10.84 -25.52
C ARG A 129 -20.65 -11.76 -25.74
N CYS A 130 -20.97 -13.00 -26.11
CA CYS A 130 -20.26 -13.93 -27.01
C CYS A 130 -19.06 -14.76 -26.49
N ASN A 131 -19.22 -16.08 -26.55
CA ASN A 131 -18.28 -17.13 -26.12
C ASN A 131 -16.93 -17.21 -26.89
N GLN A 132 -16.79 -16.54 -28.03
CA GLN A 132 -15.50 -16.47 -28.75
C GLN A 132 -14.54 -15.42 -28.15
N ILE A 133 -15.06 -14.45 -27.38
CA ILE A 133 -14.26 -13.46 -26.65
C ILE A 133 -13.64 -14.08 -25.38
N HIS A 134 -14.21 -15.18 -24.88
CA HIS A 134 -13.85 -15.79 -23.60
C HIS A 134 -12.45 -16.46 -23.58
N ASN A 135 -12.00 -17.04 -24.70
CA ASN A 135 -10.67 -17.67 -24.78
C ASN A 135 -9.56 -16.63 -24.99
N ALA A 136 -9.83 -15.60 -25.80
CA ALA A 136 -8.91 -14.48 -25.99
C ALA A 136 -8.83 -13.57 -24.75
N SER A 137 -9.89 -13.50 -23.94
CA SER A 137 -9.87 -12.80 -22.64
C SER A 137 -9.10 -13.60 -21.59
N GLU A 138 -9.19 -14.93 -21.57
CA GLU A 138 -8.43 -15.77 -20.64
C GLU A 138 -6.92 -15.73 -20.93
N GLU A 139 -6.49 -15.79 -22.20
CA GLU A 139 -5.08 -15.65 -22.56
C GLU A 139 -4.51 -14.28 -22.14
N LYS A 140 -5.27 -13.19 -22.36
CA LYS A 140 -4.90 -11.84 -21.91
C LYS A 140 -4.84 -11.73 -20.39
N CYS A 141 -5.83 -12.28 -19.68
CA CYS A 141 -5.81 -12.33 -18.22
C CYS A 141 -4.57 -13.06 -17.71
N ASN A 142 -4.21 -14.18 -18.34
CA ASN A 142 -3.02 -14.96 -17.97
C ASN A 142 -1.72 -14.18 -18.23
N LYS A 143 -1.62 -13.40 -19.31
CA LYS A 143 -0.45 -12.54 -19.58
C LYS A 143 -0.33 -11.39 -18.58
N ILE A 144 -1.42 -10.66 -18.28
CA ILE A 144 -1.44 -9.63 -17.23
C ILE A 144 -1.00 -10.23 -15.89
N CYS A 145 -1.56 -11.37 -15.52
CA CYS A 145 -1.22 -12.06 -14.29
C CYS A 145 0.26 -12.51 -14.25
N SER A 146 0.82 -12.96 -15.37
CA SER A 146 2.23 -13.31 -15.49
C SER A 146 3.15 -12.09 -15.31
N ASN A 147 2.81 -10.97 -15.96
CA ASN A 147 3.55 -9.71 -15.82
C ASN A 147 3.53 -9.18 -14.38
N MET A 148 2.37 -9.25 -13.71
CA MET A 148 2.25 -8.91 -12.29
C MET A 148 3.11 -9.83 -11.40
N LYS A 149 3.13 -11.14 -11.66
CA LYS A 149 4.02 -12.09 -10.95
C LYS A 149 5.50 -11.73 -11.13
N ASN A 150 5.88 -11.33 -12.33
CA ASN A 150 7.27 -10.93 -12.64
C ASN A 150 7.64 -9.62 -11.93
N SER A 151 6.68 -8.71 -11.76
CA SER A 151 6.84 -7.45 -11.01
C SER A 151 7.27 -7.70 -9.56
N LEU A 152 6.71 -8.73 -8.92
CA LEU A 152 6.98 -9.14 -7.54
C LEU A 152 8.37 -9.79 -7.30
N ASN A 153 9.29 -9.69 -8.27
CA ASN A 153 10.66 -10.19 -8.11
C ASN A 153 11.57 -9.19 -7.35
N GLN A 154 12.77 -9.65 -7.02
CA GLN A 154 13.70 -9.01 -6.05
C GLN A 154 14.26 -7.63 -6.45
N ASP A 155 14.19 -7.21 -7.71
CA ASP A 155 14.94 -6.03 -8.22
C ASP A 155 14.12 -4.72 -8.17
N ASN A 156 12.83 -4.74 -7.84
CA ASN A 156 11.91 -3.58 -7.86
C ASN A 156 11.84 -2.78 -9.17
N LYS A 157 12.70 -3.04 -10.17
CA LYS A 157 12.79 -2.25 -11.40
C LYS A 157 11.47 -2.18 -12.15
N ILE A 158 10.74 -3.29 -12.22
CA ILE A 158 9.44 -3.34 -12.88
C ILE A 158 8.41 -2.52 -12.09
N ASP A 159 8.35 -2.67 -10.77
CA ASP A 159 7.42 -1.92 -9.91
C ASP A 159 7.70 -0.41 -9.97
N ILE A 160 8.96 -0.01 -9.91
CA ILE A 160 9.40 1.39 -10.05
C ILE A 160 9.01 1.90 -11.43
N PHE A 161 9.28 1.13 -12.48
CA PHE A 161 8.92 1.49 -13.85
C PHE A 161 7.40 1.70 -14.01
N VAL A 162 6.59 0.82 -13.43
CA VAL A 162 5.13 0.95 -13.39
C VAL A 162 4.70 2.25 -12.70
N LEU A 163 5.24 2.52 -11.51
CA LEU A 163 4.89 3.71 -10.73
C LEU A 163 5.30 5.00 -11.46
N GLU A 164 6.51 5.04 -12.00
CA GLU A 164 7.05 6.16 -12.77
C GLU A 164 6.26 6.45 -14.05
N ASN A 165 5.76 5.40 -14.70
CA ASN A 165 5.09 5.48 -15.99
C ASN A 165 3.56 5.39 -15.87
N THR A 166 3.01 5.62 -14.68
CA THR A 166 1.57 5.79 -14.47
C THR A 166 1.27 7.27 -14.22
N LYS A 167 0.19 7.78 -14.82
CA LYS A 167 -0.31 9.14 -14.64
C LYS A 167 -1.75 9.09 -14.17
N PHE A 168 -2.06 9.84 -13.12
CA PHE A 168 -3.44 9.99 -12.66
C PHE A 168 -4.06 11.27 -13.20
N ILE A 169 -5.27 11.17 -13.73
CA ILE A 169 -6.00 12.33 -14.27
C ILE A 169 -7.33 12.51 -13.56
N LYS A 170 -7.76 13.76 -13.37
CA LYS A 170 -9.07 14.07 -12.77
C LYS A 170 -10.24 13.44 -13.54
N GLY A 171 -10.24 13.47 -14.88
CA GLY A 171 -11.38 13.01 -15.69
C GLY A 171 -12.70 13.66 -15.27
N TYR A 172 -13.84 12.98 -15.49
CA TYR A 172 -15.17 13.37 -15.00
C TYR A 172 -15.39 13.01 -13.51
N SER A 173 -14.41 13.26 -12.63
CA SER A 173 -14.56 12.98 -11.20
C SER A 173 -15.12 14.18 -10.42
N SER A 174 -16.13 13.92 -9.59
CA SER A 174 -16.64 14.92 -8.64
C SER A 174 -15.68 15.15 -7.48
N GLU A 175 -15.76 16.32 -6.84
CA GLU A 175 -14.97 16.64 -5.64
C GLU A 175 -15.19 15.62 -4.51
N ALA A 176 -16.42 15.15 -4.35
CA ALA A 176 -16.77 14.07 -3.41
C ALA A 176 -16.01 12.76 -3.69
N SER A 177 -15.70 12.48 -4.96
CA SER A 177 -14.95 11.29 -5.35
C SER A 177 -13.48 11.38 -4.97
N LYS A 178 -12.88 12.58 -5.07
CA LYS A 178 -11.49 12.84 -4.66
C LYS A 178 -11.35 12.69 -3.14
N SER A 179 -12.23 13.36 -2.40
CA SER A 179 -12.28 13.30 -0.94
C SER A 179 -12.36 11.86 -0.42
N LYS A 180 -13.09 10.98 -1.11
CA LYS A 180 -13.20 9.58 -0.69
C LYS A 180 -11.92 8.78 -0.92
N ILE A 181 -11.19 9.03 -2.01
CA ILE A 181 -9.85 8.42 -2.23
C ILE A 181 -8.89 8.88 -1.13
N SER A 182 -8.87 10.18 -0.83
CA SER A 182 -8.02 10.75 0.22
C SER A 182 -8.31 10.15 1.58
N ILE A 183 -9.59 10.06 2.00
CA ILE A 183 -9.98 9.43 3.27
C ILE A 183 -9.59 7.95 3.32
N ASN A 184 -9.83 7.21 2.23
CA ASN A 184 -9.53 5.78 2.16
C ASN A 184 -8.03 5.53 2.32
N LEU A 185 -7.19 6.29 1.61
CA LEU A 185 -5.75 6.13 1.69
C LEU A 185 -5.17 6.66 3.00
N ALA A 186 -5.71 7.74 3.58
CA ALA A 186 -5.24 8.27 4.86
C ALA A 186 -5.41 7.30 6.03
N ASN A 187 -6.36 6.36 5.92
CA ASN A 187 -6.69 5.38 6.96
C ASN A 187 -6.50 3.93 6.47
N ALA A 188 -5.79 3.73 5.36
CA ALA A 188 -5.61 2.42 4.75
C ALA A 188 -4.70 1.53 5.60
N THR A 189 -5.08 0.26 5.74
CA THR A 189 -4.21 -0.80 6.28
C THR A 189 -3.15 -1.22 5.25
N VAL A 190 -2.23 -2.10 5.64
CA VAL A 190 -1.21 -2.67 4.74
C VAL A 190 -1.85 -3.38 3.55
N GLU A 191 -2.90 -4.15 3.79
CA GLU A 191 -3.65 -4.88 2.78
C GLU A 191 -4.29 -3.91 1.78
N ASN A 192 -4.82 -2.79 2.26
CA ASN A 192 -5.40 -1.76 1.40
C ASN A 192 -4.34 -1.06 0.55
N TYR A 193 -3.17 -0.76 1.12
CA TYR A 193 -2.04 -0.24 0.34
C TYR A 193 -1.51 -1.23 -0.69
N PHE A 194 -1.48 -2.51 -0.34
CA PHE A 194 -1.12 -3.56 -1.27
C PHE A 194 -2.16 -3.68 -2.40
N GLY A 195 -3.45 -3.65 -2.08
CA GLY A 195 -4.52 -3.60 -3.07
C GLY A 195 -4.41 -2.38 -4.00
N PHE A 196 -4.17 -1.19 -3.45
CA PHE A 196 -3.93 0.02 -4.23
C PHE A 196 -2.75 -0.15 -5.20
N PHE A 197 -1.64 -0.71 -4.74
CA PHE A 197 -0.49 -1.01 -5.59
C PHE A 197 -0.83 -2.01 -6.72
N LEU A 198 -1.58 -3.07 -6.40
CA LEU A 198 -2.03 -4.06 -7.40
C LEU A 198 -2.92 -3.43 -8.48
N ILE A 199 -3.81 -2.49 -8.12
CA ILE A 199 -4.64 -1.76 -9.09
C ILE A 199 -3.77 -1.01 -10.09
N ILE A 200 -2.74 -0.29 -9.61
CA ILE A 200 -1.81 0.45 -10.46
C ILE A 200 -1.10 -0.51 -11.42
N ASN A 201 -0.53 -1.59 -10.89
CA ASN A 201 0.14 -2.63 -11.66
C ASN A 201 -0.75 -3.20 -12.76
N GLN A 202 -1.96 -3.64 -12.39
CA GLN A 202 -2.90 -4.26 -13.32
C GLN A 202 -3.26 -3.30 -14.46
N ARG A 203 -3.58 -2.03 -14.15
CA ARG A 203 -3.95 -1.03 -15.15
C ARG A 203 -2.80 -0.66 -16.05
N PHE A 204 -1.59 -0.58 -15.51
CA PHE A 204 -0.39 -0.38 -16.29
C PHE A 204 -0.22 -1.46 -17.35
N PHE A 205 -0.22 -2.74 -16.95
CA PHE A 205 -0.02 -3.85 -17.90
C PHE A 205 -1.18 -4.00 -18.87
N LYS A 206 -2.42 -3.79 -18.42
CA LYS A 206 -3.61 -3.77 -19.29
C LYS A 206 -3.48 -2.68 -20.36
N GLY A 207 -3.16 -1.44 -19.97
CA GLY A 207 -3.01 -0.31 -20.89
C GLY A 207 -1.90 -0.49 -21.93
N LYS A 208 -0.87 -1.30 -21.63
CA LYS A 208 0.21 -1.64 -22.57
C LYS A 208 -0.19 -2.77 -23.55
N GLU A 209 -0.96 -3.76 -23.13
CA GLU A 209 -1.40 -4.84 -24.04
C GLU A 209 -2.46 -4.40 -25.07
N TYR A 210 -3.29 -3.38 -24.77
CA TYR A 210 -4.24 -2.83 -25.74
C TYR A 210 -3.60 -1.90 -26.78
N ARG A 211 -2.29 -1.60 -26.67
CA ARG A 211 -1.54 -0.83 -27.68
C ARG A 211 -0.66 -1.78 -28.49
N VAL A 212 -1.14 -2.10 -29.69
CA VAL A 212 -0.40 -2.81 -30.74
C VAL A 212 0.94 -2.10 -31.00
N ASP A 213 2.01 -2.88 -31.14
CA ASP A 213 3.41 -2.51 -31.46
C ASP A 213 4.34 -2.03 -30.33
N ILE A 214 4.96 -3.02 -29.64
CA ILE A 214 6.13 -2.83 -28.75
C ILE A 214 7.46 -2.73 -29.55
N THR A 215 7.46 -2.85 -30.88
CA THR A 215 8.69 -2.84 -31.70
C THR A 215 9.05 -1.51 -32.36
N ARG A 216 8.37 -0.39 -32.04
CA ARG A 216 8.81 0.93 -32.50
C ARG A 216 9.00 1.90 -31.35
N LYS A 217 10.19 2.50 -31.33
CA LYS A 217 10.65 3.65 -30.53
C LYS A 217 9.79 4.92 -30.74
N SER A 218 8.48 4.83 -30.66
CA SER A 218 7.58 5.97 -30.52
C SER A 218 7.17 6.07 -29.07
N ALA A 219 7.64 7.12 -28.40
CA ALA A 219 7.19 7.66 -27.11
C ALA A 219 6.30 6.75 -26.25
N ILE A 220 6.90 6.27 -25.17
CA ILE A 220 6.28 5.56 -24.05
C ILE A 220 5.18 6.46 -23.45
N ASN A 221 3.96 6.43 -23.98
CA ASN A 221 2.86 7.14 -23.34
C ASN A 221 2.68 6.54 -21.94
N LYS A 222 2.73 7.40 -20.90
CA LYS A 222 2.39 7.03 -19.51
C LYS A 222 1.01 6.35 -19.52
N SER A 223 0.89 5.23 -18.81
CA SER A 223 -0.42 4.63 -18.57
C SER A 223 -1.28 5.61 -17.79
N THR A 224 -2.52 5.82 -18.19
CA THR A 224 -3.38 6.81 -17.56
C THR A 224 -4.48 6.13 -16.77
N ILE A 225 -4.67 6.53 -15.51
CA ILE A 225 -5.74 6.05 -14.64
C ILE A 225 -6.56 7.27 -14.21
N SER A 226 -7.88 7.25 -14.46
CA SER A 226 -8.73 8.35 -13.99
C SER A 226 -9.04 8.21 -12.50
N PHE A 227 -9.28 9.33 -11.81
CA PHE A 227 -9.71 9.27 -10.41
C PHE A 227 -11.04 8.52 -10.22
N LEU A 228 -11.97 8.65 -11.16
CA LEU A 228 -13.23 7.91 -11.10
C LEU A 228 -12.98 6.40 -11.16
N GLU A 229 -12.14 5.96 -12.10
CA GLU A 229 -11.73 4.55 -12.22
C GLU A 229 -11.01 4.08 -10.95
N LEU A 230 -10.06 4.87 -10.44
CA LEU A 230 -9.35 4.55 -9.21
C LEU A 230 -10.29 4.40 -8.02
N LYS A 231 -11.24 5.33 -7.84
CA LYS A 231 -12.25 5.25 -6.77
C LYS A 231 -13.08 3.98 -6.88
N ILE A 232 -13.65 3.71 -8.06
CA ILE A 232 -14.49 2.53 -8.29
C ILE A 232 -13.68 1.26 -7.97
N MET A 233 -12.42 1.21 -8.38
CA MET A 233 -11.55 0.08 -8.11
C MET A 233 -11.25 -0.03 -6.62
N LEU A 234 -10.88 1.05 -5.93
CA LEU A 234 -10.63 1.06 -4.48
C LEU A 234 -11.84 0.59 -3.67
N GLU A 235 -13.04 1.06 -4.00
CA GLU A 235 -14.29 0.60 -3.37
C GLU A 235 -14.49 -0.91 -3.57
N LYS A 236 -14.23 -1.40 -4.79
CA LYS A 236 -14.30 -2.83 -5.13
C LYS A 236 -13.19 -3.65 -4.46
N THR A 237 -12.00 -3.08 -4.26
CA THR A 237 -10.85 -3.78 -3.68
C THR A 237 -11.12 -4.18 -2.24
N THR A 238 -12.02 -3.49 -1.53
CA THR A 238 -12.49 -3.87 -0.18
C THR A 238 -12.95 -5.34 -0.13
N GLY A 239 -13.60 -5.84 -1.19
CA GLY A 239 -13.97 -7.27 -1.30
C GLY A 239 -12.76 -8.18 -1.49
N CYS A 240 -11.75 -7.72 -2.24
CA CYS A 240 -10.48 -8.41 -2.47
C CYS A 240 -9.60 -8.46 -1.20
N ILE A 241 -9.66 -7.44 -0.34
CA ILE A 241 -8.96 -7.41 0.96
C ILE A 241 -9.53 -8.46 1.91
N ASN A 242 -10.86 -8.68 1.93
CA ASN A 242 -11.46 -9.77 2.70
C ASN A 242 -10.98 -11.15 2.21
N LEU A 243 -10.72 -11.28 0.91
CA LEU A 243 -10.11 -12.50 0.34
C LEU A 243 -8.64 -12.64 0.75
N PHE A 244 -7.88 -11.55 0.83
CA PHE A 244 -6.49 -11.56 1.31
C PHE A 244 -6.40 -12.21 2.71
N SER A 245 -7.23 -11.76 3.66
CA SER A 245 -7.28 -12.32 5.01
C SER A 245 -7.74 -13.78 5.07
N ALA A 246 -8.56 -14.23 4.10
CA ALA A 246 -9.01 -15.62 4.01
C ALA A 246 -7.98 -16.54 3.30
N MET A 247 -7.12 -15.98 2.45
CA MET A 247 -6.15 -16.73 1.64
C MET A 247 -4.80 -16.93 2.32
N ILE A 248 -4.47 -16.12 3.33
CA ILE A 248 -3.25 -16.28 4.10
C ILE A 248 -3.45 -17.22 5.27
N ASP A 249 -2.61 -18.26 5.37
CA ASP A 249 -2.64 -19.13 6.54
C ASP A 249 -2.05 -18.41 7.78
N PHE A 250 -2.42 -18.89 8.96
CA PHE A 250 -2.03 -18.26 10.22
C PHE A 250 -0.50 -18.20 10.43
N LYS A 251 0.24 -19.25 10.02
CA LYS A 251 1.70 -19.30 10.19
C LYS A 251 2.36 -18.22 9.34
N SER A 252 1.88 -18.04 8.12
CA SER A 252 2.37 -17.04 7.19
C SER A 252 2.01 -15.62 7.61
N TYR A 253 0.78 -15.42 8.10
CA TYR A 253 0.37 -14.14 8.68
C TYR A 253 1.23 -13.75 9.88
N LYS A 254 1.51 -14.71 10.78
CA LYS A 254 2.40 -14.52 11.92
C LYS A 254 3.81 -14.07 11.48
N LYS A 255 4.40 -14.76 10.50
CA LYS A 255 5.73 -14.42 9.95
C LYS A 255 5.79 -13.00 9.37
N ILE A 256 4.75 -12.58 8.67
CA ILE A 256 4.62 -11.21 8.14
C ILE A 256 4.51 -10.20 9.29
N ALA A 257 3.64 -10.47 10.27
CA ALA A 257 3.43 -9.60 11.42
C ALA A 257 4.72 -9.42 12.23
N GLU A 258 5.46 -10.51 12.48
CA GLU A 258 6.77 -10.49 13.14
C GLU A 258 7.77 -9.59 12.39
N ASN A 259 7.97 -9.83 11.08
CA ASN A 259 8.92 -9.06 10.28
C ASN A 259 8.60 -7.55 10.23
N ILE A 260 7.31 -7.21 10.25
CA ILE A 260 6.83 -5.83 10.26
C ILE A 260 7.11 -5.16 11.60
N SER A 261 6.74 -5.84 12.70
CA SER A 261 6.62 -5.20 13.99
C SER A 261 7.86 -5.34 14.88
N GLU A 262 8.70 -6.34 14.65
CA GLU A 262 9.94 -6.58 15.40
C GLU A 262 10.88 -5.34 15.42
N PRO A 263 11.21 -4.67 14.31
CA PRO A 263 12.12 -3.53 14.36
C PRO A 263 11.53 -2.32 15.11
N ILE A 264 10.22 -2.17 15.08
CA ILE A 264 9.49 -1.11 15.78
C ILE A 264 9.54 -1.39 17.28
N PHE A 265 9.17 -2.61 17.68
CA PHE A 265 9.20 -3.03 19.07
C PHE A 265 10.61 -3.04 19.65
N ARG A 266 11.64 -3.45 18.91
CA ARG A 266 13.03 -3.40 19.38
C ARG A 266 13.53 -1.98 19.68
N LYS A 267 12.96 -0.94 19.06
CA LYS A 267 13.29 0.46 19.37
C LYS A 267 12.55 0.99 20.61
N ILE A 268 11.36 0.46 20.91
CA ILE A 268 10.47 0.98 21.95
C ILE A 268 10.55 0.16 23.24
N LEU A 269 10.59 -1.17 23.11
CA LEU A 269 10.64 -2.11 24.23
C LEU A 269 12.06 -2.17 24.80
N LYS A 270 12.15 -2.03 26.12
CA LYS A 270 13.42 -2.13 26.85
C LYS A 270 13.85 -3.58 27.10
N VAL A 271 12.89 -4.51 27.10
CA VAL A 271 13.13 -5.95 27.27
C VAL A 271 13.25 -6.59 25.89
N LYS A 272 14.45 -7.11 25.59
CA LYS A 272 14.74 -7.76 24.29
C LYS A 272 14.39 -9.25 24.28
N ASP A 273 14.39 -9.89 25.45
CA ASP A 273 14.18 -11.33 25.61
C ASP A 273 12.69 -11.66 25.78
N GLY A 274 12.23 -12.73 25.13
CA GLY A 274 10.83 -13.20 25.24
C GLY A 274 9.83 -12.49 24.32
N PHE A 275 10.28 -11.60 23.42
CA PHE A 275 9.46 -10.92 22.41
C PHE A 275 8.64 -11.88 21.55
N GLU A 276 9.21 -13.04 21.20
CA GLU A 276 8.55 -14.09 20.41
C GLU A 276 7.24 -14.58 21.05
N LYS A 277 7.12 -14.47 22.38
CA LYS A 277 5.92 -14.85 23.14
C LYS A 277 4.72 -13.95 22.87
N ILE A 278 4.92 -12.71 22.38
CA ILE A 278 3.83 -11.81 21.99
C ILE A 278 3.02 -12.39 20.81
N TYR A 279 3.66 -13.23 19.98
CA TYR A 279 3.03 -13.88 18.84
C TYR A 279 2.59 -15.31 19.13
N GLU A 280 2.73 -15.79 20.37
CA GLU A 280 2.24 -17.10 20.81
C GLU A 280 0.75 -17.01 21.17
N PHE A 281 -0.11 -17.03 20.15
CA PHE A 281 -1.54 -17.17 20.38
C PHE A 281 -1.86 -18.62 20.72
N SER A 282 -2.50 -18.86 21.87
CA SER A 282 -2.72 -20.20 22.44
C SER A 282 -3.61 -21.16 21.63
N GLY A 283 -3.97 -20.84 20.38
CA GLY A 283 -4.82 -21.66 19.50
C GLY A 283 -6.26 -21.87 20.00
N LYS A 284 -6.55 -21.53 21.27
CA LYS A 284 -7.88 -21.47 21.84
C LYS A 284 -8.59 -20.31 21.16
N LYS A 285 -9.65 -20.63 20.40
CA LYS A 285 -10.60 -19.64 19.90
C LYS A 285 -10.93 -18.69 21.04
N ILE A 286 -10.57 -17.41 20.90
CA ILE A 286 -11.02 -16.37 21.83
C ILE A 286 -12.55 -16.44 21.77
N PRO A 287 -13.24 -16.84 22.86
CA PRO A 287 -14.69 -16.94 22.83
C PRO A 287 -15.28 -15.59 22.42
N SER A 288 -16.30 -15.59 21.55
CA SER A 288 -17.03 -14.38 21.16
C SER A 288 -17.69 -13.65 22.34
N THR A 289 -17.65 -14.26 23.53
CA THR A 289 -18.13 -13.76 24.81
C THR A 289 -17.06 -13.05 25.65
N VAL A 290 -15.79 -13.03 25.22
CA VAL A 290 -14.75 -12.24 25.89
C VAL A 290 -15.07 -10.76 25.72
N ARG A 291 -15.60 -10.15 26.78
CA ARG A 291 -15.74 -8.70 26.86
C ARG A 291 -14.35 -8.10 26.75
N THR A 292 -14.22 -6.96 26.07
CA THR A 292 -12.99 -6.15 25.88
C THR A 292 -12.32 -5.66 27.19
N LYS A 293 -12.68 -6.23 28.34
CA LYS A 293 -12.21 -5.93 29.68
C LYS A 293 -11.32 -7.05 30.28
N ASP A 294 -10.62 -7.85 29.47
CA ASP A 294 -9.52 -8.63 30.02
C ASP A 294 -8.36 -7.68 30.36
N SER A 295 -8.40 -7.18 31.60
CA SER A 295 -7.63 -6.07 32.15
C SER A 295 -6.12 -6.30 32.25
N ASN A 296 -5.61 -7.49 31.92
CA ASN A 296 -4.20 -7.81 32.14
C ASN A 296 -3.35 -7.87 30.86
N VAL A 297 -3.95 -8.09 29.69
CA VAL A 297 -3.16 -8.17 28.43
C VAL A 297 -2.62 -6.79 28.04
N SER A 298 -3.37 -5.71 28.31
CA SER A 298 -2.90 -4.36 28.01
C SER A 298 -1.90 -3.84 29.05
N LEU A 299 -2.01 -4.22 30.33
CA LEU A 299 -1.15 -3.71 31.39
C LEU A 299 0.29 -4.20 31.26
N GLU A 300 0.50 -5.50 31.00
CA GLU A 300 1.84 -6.05 30.85
C GLU A 300 2.53 -5.53 29.57
N PHE A 301 1.76 -5.34 28.50
CA PHE A 301 2.25 -4.69 27.27
C PHE A 301 2.60 -3.21 27.49
N ILE A 302 1.76 -2.46 28.22
CA ILE A 302 2.02 -1.05 28.58
C ILE A 302 3.22 -0.93 29.53
N GLU A 303 3.38 -1.83 30.51
CA GLU A 303 4.51 -1.85 31.44
C GLU A 303 5.85 -2.15 30.75
N ASN A 304 5.82 -2.95 29.68
CA ASN A 304 7.00 -3.20 28.84
C ASN A 304 7.34 -2.01 27.92
N ILE A 305 6.38 -1.12 27.63
CA ILE A 305 6.55 0.09 26.80
C ILE A 305 6.90 1.32 27.64
N VAL A 306 6.30 1.49 28.82
CA VAL A 306 6.38 2.71 29.64
C VAL A 306 6.85 2.35 31.06
N LYS A 307 7.92 3.01 31.54
CA LYS A 307 8.27 2.91 32.97
C LYS A 307 7.11 3.52 33.77
N ARG A 308 6.58 2.82 34.77
CA ARG A 308 5.59 3.33 35.75
C ARG A 308 5.90 4.72 36.35
N LYS A 309 7.13 5.23 36.25
CA LYS A 309 7.50 6.59 36.70
C LYS A 309 7.00 7.73 35.80
N GLU A 310 6.57 7.47 34.56
CA GLU A 310 6.09 8.49 33.62
C GLU A 310 4.56 8.53 33.47
N ILE A 311 3.83 7.58 34.07
CA ILE A 311 2.35 7.50 34.00
C ILE A 311 1.66 8.24 35.15
N ASN A 312 2.41 8.69 36.15
CA ASN A 312 1.89 9.56 37.21
C ASN A 312 2.16 11.03 36.86
N LEU A 313 1.25 11.62 36.08
CA LEU A 313 1.01 13.07 36.04
C LEU A 313 -0.41 13.34 36.53
#